data_AF-A0AAU9L811-F1
#
_entry.id   AF-A0AAU9L811-F1
#
_cell.length_a   1.000
_cell.length_b   1.000
_cell.length_c   1.000
_cell.angle_alpha   90.00
_cell.angle_beta   90.00
_cell.angle_gamma   90.00
#
_symmetry.space_group_name_H-M   'P 1'
#
loop_
_entity.id
_entity.type
_entity.pdbx_description
1 polymer ?
#
loop_
_entity_poly.entity_id
_entity_poly.type
_entity_poly.pdbx_seq_one_letter_code
_entity_poly.pdbx_strand_id
1 'polypeptide(L)'
;MLERKHVSTFKTRVFLSKIHMLSQVLAMLLLSVGGAAVYMNKNNLGKDHFTSTHSWLAGVTATLATFNMLGGLATTFGGKKTSWQWKNPGHRIGGTLAFVGGGCSVILGIYSGSWGPSQLGENLQFKMTSSVAAAYSLLFLKMVMSSFVVKKSD
;
A
#
# COMPACT_ATOMS: atom_id res chain seq x y z
N MET A 1 2.60 -11.88 -4.44
CA MET A 1 4.09 -11.74 -4.38
C MET A 1 4.76 -12.71 -3.39
N LEU A 2 4.07 -13.15 -2.33
CA LEU A 2 4.58 -14.13 -1.34
C LEU A 2 4.88 -15.52 -1.94
N GLU A 3 4.19 -15.92 -3.01
CA GLU A 3 4.45 -17.19 -3.72
C GLU A 3 5.81 -17.26 -4.42
N ARG A 4 6.48 -16.14 -4.69
CA ARG A 4 7.76 -16.15 -5.42
C ARG A 4 8.87 -16.94 -4.74
N LYS A 5 8.81 -17.09 -3.42
CA LYS A 5 9.83 -17.81 -2.66
C LYS A 5 9.77 -19.32 -2.89
N HIS A 6 8.63 -19.85 -3.37
CA HIS A 6 8.42 -21.28 -3.63
C HIS A 6 8.42 -21.65 -5.12
N VAL A 7 8.48 -20.68 -6.04
CA VAL A 7 8.45 -20.95 -7.49
C VAL A 7 9.86 -21.06 -8.05
N SER A 8 10.19 -22.24 -8.57
CA SER A 8 11.53 -22.59 -9.07
C SER A 8 11.89 -21.92 -10.40
N THR A 9 10.91 -21.59 -11.25
CA THR A 9 11.20 -21.09 -12.62
C THR A 9 11.43 -19.58 -12.67
N PHE A 10 12.52 -19.18 -13.33
CA PHE A 10 12.87 -17.76 -13.54
C PHE A 10 11.75 -16.99 -14.26
N LYS A 11 11.13 -17.60 -15.28
CA LYS A 11 10.02 -17.00 -16.05
C LYS A 11 8.85 -16.60 -15.16
N THR A 12 8.41 -17.48 -14.25
CA THR A 12 7.30 -17.18 -13.35
C THR A 12 7.67 -16.10 -12.33
N ARG A 13 8.90 -16.09 -11.81
CA ARG A 13 9.35 -15.01 -10.92
C ARG A 13 9.34 -13.64 -11.61
N VAL A 14 9.75 -13.57 -12.89
CA VAL A 14 9.69 -12.35 -13.69
C VAL A 14 8.25 -11.94 -13.99
N PHE A 15 7.38 -12.88 -14.36
CA PHE A 15 5.96 -12.60 -14.57
C PHE A 15 5.31 -11.99 -13.32
N LEU A 16 5.55 -12.59 -12.15
CA LEU A 16 5.08 -12.05 -10.87
C LEU A 16 5.70 -10.68 -10.54
N SER A 17 6.86 -10.29 -11.10
CA SER A 17 7.41 -8.91 -11.01
C SER A 17 6.62 -7.93 -11.84
N LYS A 18 6.27 -8.32 -13.05
CA LYS A 18 5.47 -7.46 -13.93
C LYS A 18 4.08 -7.23 -13.34
N ILE A 19 3.43 -8.27 -12.82
CA ILE A 19 2.13 -8.14 -12.15
C ILE A 19 2.23 -7.24 -10.91
N HIS A 20 3.25 -7.43 -10.06
CA HIS A 20 3.45 -6.57 -8.90
C HIS A 20 3.62 -5.08 -9.30
N MET A 21 4.44 -4.81 -10.31
CA MET A 21 4.64 -3.45 -10.83
C MET A 21 3.33 -2.87 -11.39
N LEU A 22 2.60 -3.63 -12.21
CA LEU A 22 1.32 -3.21 -12.77
C LEU A 22 0.31 -2.87 -11.67
N SER A 23 0.14 -3.75 -10.69
CA SER A 23 -0.75 -3.51 -9.56
C SER A 23 -0.33 -2.29 -8.74
N GLN A 24 0.98 -2.07 -8.56
CA GLN A 24 1.48 -0.91 -7.83
C GLN A 24 1.21 0.40 -8.59
N VAL A 25 1.45 0.44 -9.91
CA VAL A 25 1.16 1.61 -10.73
C VAL A 25 -0.34 1.94 -10.69
N LEU A 26 -1.20 0.92 -10.84
CA LEU A 26 -2.64 1.12 -10.76
C LEU A 26 -3.08 1.64 -9.38
N ALA A 27 -2.51 1.10 -8.29
CA ALA A 27 -2.79 1.59 -6.95
C ALA A 27 -2.36 3.05 -6.77
N MET A 28 -1.21 3.45 -7.31
CA MET A 28 -0.75 4.85 -7.24
C MET A 28 -1.62 5.80 -8.07
N LEU A 29 -2.14 5.35 -9.21
CA LEU A 29 -3.11 6.11 -10.00
C LEU A 29 -4.41 6.32 -9.21
N LEU A 30 -4.97 5.26 -8.65
CA LEU A 30 -6.19 5.34 -7.83
C LEU A 30 -6.01 6.23 -6.60
N LEU A 31 -4.86 6.11 -5.92
CA LEU A 31 -4.49 6.96 -4.79
C LEU A 31 -4.44 8.44 -5.21
N SER A 32 -3.84 8.73 -6.36
CA SER A 32 -3.71 10.11 -6.88
C SER A 32 -5.07 10.70 -7.24
N VAL A 33 -5.93 9.92 -7.92
CA VAL A 33 -7.30 10.35 -8.26
C VAL A 33 -8.13 10.59 -7.01
N GLY A 34 -8.09 9.68 -6.03
CA GLY A 34 -8.79 9.85 -4.76
C GLY A 34 -8.31 11.08 -3.97
N GLY A 35 -6.99 11.29 -3.93
CA GLY A 35 -6.39 12.48 -3.31
C GLY A 35 -6.82 13.78 -4.00
N ALA A 36 -6.77 13.81 -5.34
CA ALA A 36 -7.21 14.96 -6.13
C ALA A 36 -8.71 15.25 -5.92
N ALA A 37 -9.56 14.23 -5.90
CA ALA A 37 -10.99 14.38 -5.64
C ALA A 37 -11.27 15.02 -4.28
N VAL A 38 -10.60 14.55 -3.21
CA VAL A 38 -10.73 15.14 -1.87
C VAL A 38 -10.20 16.57 -1.83
N TYR A 39 -9.08 16.84 -2.49
CA TYR A 39 -8.51 18.18 -2.58
C TYR A 39 -9.49 19.16 -3.27
N MET A 40 -9.98 18.80 -4.46
CA MET A 40 -10.94 19.63 -5.21
C MET A 40 -12.24 19.84 -4.43
N ASN A 41 -12.76 18.79 -3.78
CA ASN A 41 -13.97 18.90 -2.97
C ASN A 41 -13.78 19.85 -1.77
N LYS A 42 -12.62 19.80 -1.11
CA LYS A 42 -12.31 20.74 -0.02
C LYS A 42 -12.21 22.17 -0.52
N ASN A 43 -11.54 22.39 -1.65
CA ASN A 43 -11.44 23.70 -2.28
C ASN A 43 -12.83 24.28 -2.63
N ASN A 44 -13.70 23.46 -3.23
CA ASN A 44 -15.07 23.88 -3.59
C ASN A 44 -15.94 24.22 -2.38
N LEU A 45 -15.67 23.60 -1.23
CA LEU A 45 -16.38 23.84 0.03
C LEU A 45 -15.69 24.88 0.92
N GLY A 46 -14.58 25.50 0.48
CA GLY A 46 -13.81 26.44 1.28
C GLY A 46 -13.23 25.83 2.58
N LYS A 47 -12.90 24.54 2.56
CA LYS A 47 -12.40 23.81 3.74
C LYS A 47 -10.88 23.71 3.73
N ASP A 48 -10.27 23.85 4.90
CA ASP A 48 -8.83 23.68 5.07
C ASP A 48 -8.33 22.27 4.71
N HIS A 49 -7.11 22.22 4.18
CA HIS A 49 -6.44 21.00 3.77
C HIS A 49 -5.52 20.47 4.88
N PHE A 50 -5.27 19.16 4.87
CA PHE A 50 -4.30 18.52 5.78
C PHE A 50 -4.48 18.82 7.29
N THR A 51 -5.71 18.99 7.75
CA THR A 51 -6.02 19.34 9.15
C THR A 51 -6.28 18.15 10.08
N SER A 52 -6.40 16.93 9.54
CA SER A 52 -6.74 15.73 10.34
C SER A 52 -5.58 14.75 10.44
N THR A 53 -5.57 13.95 11.51
CA THR A 53 -4.61 12.84 11.69
C THR A 53 -4.61 11.88 10.50
N HIS A 54 -5.80 11.57 9.96
CA HIS A 54 -5.93 10.77 8.75
C HIS A 54 -5.16 11.40 7.58
N SER A 55 -5.32 12.70 7.33
CA SER A 55 -4.66 13.37 6.20
C SER A 55 -3.15 13.43 6.32
N TRP A 56 -2.61 13.60 7.54
CA TRP A 56 -1.17 13.53 7.78
C TRP A 56 -0.61 12.13 7.57
N LEU A 57 -1.24 11.11 8.17
CA LEU A 57 -0.79 9.73 8.01
C LEU A 57 -0.89 9.26 6.55
N ALA A 58 -2.00 9.61 5.87
CA ALA A 58 -2.20 9.30 4.45
C ALA A 58 -1.15 10.01 3.59
N GLY A 59 -0.82 11.27 3.86
CA GLY A 59 0.22 12.01 3.15
C GLY A 59 1.61 11.41 3.31
N VAL A 60 2.02 11.08 4.53
CA VAL A 60 3.31 10.41 4.81
C VAL A 60 3.36 9.04 4.14
N THR A 61 2.30 8.25 4.27
CA THR A 61 2.21 6.91 3.68
C THR A 61 2.25 6.97 2.15
N ALA A 62 1.51 7.90 1.53
CA ALA A 62 1.50 8.11 0.08
C ALA A 62 2.89 8.53 -0.43
N THR A 63 3.57 9.39 0.31
CA THR A 63 4.94 9.82 0.00
C THR A 63 5.92 8.65 0.05
N LEU A 64 5.86 7.86 1.13
CA LEU A 64 6.67 6.65 1.28
C LEU A 64 6.40 5.64 0.17
N ALA A 65 5.12 5.38 -0.15
CA ALA A 65 4.72 4.48 -1.23
C ALA A 65 5.25 4.96 -2.59
N THR A 66 5.18 6.27 -2.85
CA THR A 66 5.68 6.89 -4.08
C THR A 66 7.19 6.70 -4.22
N PHE A 67 7.97 7.07 -3.21
CA PHE A 67 9.42 6.89 -3.24
C PHE A 67 9.81 5.41 -3.32
N ASN A 68 9.09 4.54 -2.63
CA ASN A 68 9.34 3.10 -2.71
C ASN A 68 9.09 2.54 -4.12
N MET A 69 8.04 3.01 -4.81
CA MET A 69 7.76 2.66 -6.20
C MET A 69 8.82 3.22 -7.14
N LEU A 70 9.17 4.51 -7.04
CA LEU A 70 10.18 5.15 -7.87
C LEU A 70 11.54 4.47 -7.71
N GLY A 71 11.95 4.15 -6.48
CA GLY A 71 13.17 3.38 -6.22
C GLY A 71 13.12 1.97 -6.83
N GLY A 72 11.96 1.31 -6.81
CA GLY A 72 11.75 0.03 -7.47
C GLY A 72 11.85 0.11 -9.00
N LEU A 73 11.27 1.15 -9.60
CA LEU A 73 11.36 1.42 -11.04
C LEU A 73 12.81 1.74 -11.45
N ALA A 74 13.48 2.62 -10.70
CA ALA A 74 14.88 2.97 -10.93
C ALA A 74 15.79 1.73 -10.84
N THR A 75 15.58 0.86 -9.85
CA THR A 75 16.34 -0.40 -9.72
C THR A 75 16.06 -1.36 -10.88
N THR A 76 14.83 -1.35 -11.41
CA THR A 76 14.41 -2.26 -12.49
C THR A 76 14.89 -1.79 -13.87
N PHE A 77 14.87 -0.48 -14.14
CA PHE A 77 15.07 0.09 -15.47
C PHE A 77 16.26 1.05 -15.60
N GLY A 78 16.87 1.49 -14.51
CA GLY A 78 17.93 2.51 -14.52
C GLY A 78 19.30 2.03 -15.03
N GLY A 79 19.49 0.73 -15.22
CA GLY A 79 20.73 0.15 -15.77
C GLY A 79 20.70 -0.04 -17.28
N LYS A 80 21.83 -0.47 -17.86
CA LYS A 80 21.95 -0.80 -19.30
C LYS A 80 21.02 -1.94 -19.76
N LYS A 81 20.57 -2.79 -18.84
CA LYS A 81 19.64 -3.90 -19.09
C LYS A 81 18.56 -3.90 -18.01
N THR A 82 17.33 -4.23 -18.39
CA THR A 82 16.21 -4.36 -17.43
C THR A 82 16.46 -5.51 -16.46
N SER A 83 16.38 -5.23 -15.16
CA SER A 83 16.53 -6.23 -14.10
C SER A 83 15.21 -6.45 -13.37
N TRP A 84 14.54 -7.55 -13.65
CA TRP A 84 13.25 -7.90 -13.03
C TRP A 84 13.38 -8.59 -11.67
N GLN A 85 14.59 -9.01 -11.30
CA GLN A 85 14.87 -9.77 -10.08
C GLN A 85 16.03 -9.13 -9.35
N TRP A 86 15.73 -8.49 -8.22
CA TRP A 86 16.73 -7.88 -7.36
C TRP A 86 16.31 -8.03 -5.90
N LYS A 87 17.28 -7.95 -4.99
CA LYS A 87 17.08 -8.01 -3.56
C LYS A 87 17.51 -6.67 -2.96
N ASN A 88 16.55 -5.84 -2.57
CA ASN A 88 16.81 -4.58 -1.88
C ASN A 88 16.03 -4.58 -0.55
N PRO A 89 16.73 -4.67 0.60
CA PRO A 89 16.09 -4.63 1.91
C PRO A 89 15.28 -3.36 2.15
N GLY A 90 15.80 -2.20 1.71
CA GLY A 90 15.14 -0.90 1.84
C GLY A 90 13.79 -0.88 1.12
N HIS A 91 13.71 -1.38 -0.12
CA HIS A 91 12.44 -1.46 -0.85
C HIS A 91 11.42 -2.39 -0.17
N ARG A 92 11.89 -3.48 0.44
CA ARG A 92 11.01 -4.41 1.17
C ARG A 92 10.47 -3.77 2.45
N ILE A 93 11.33 -3.11 3.22
CA ILE A 93 10.94 -2.40 4.43
C ILE A 93 9.99 -1.26 4.09
N GLY A 94 10.36 -0.39 3.14
CA GLY A 94 9.53 0.72 2.67
C GLY A 94 8.17 0.26 2.16
N GLY A 95 8.13 -0.80 1.33
CA GLY A 95 6.87 -1.38 0.86
C GLY A 95 6.00 -1.97 1.97
N THR A 96 6.62 -2.58 3.00
CA THR A 96 5.90 -3.11 4.16
C THR A 96 5.32 -2.00 5.02
N LEU A 97 6.11 -0.96 5.30
CA LEU A 97 5.66 0.22 6.04
C LEU A 97 4.55 0.96 5.29
N ALA A 98 4.65 1.12 3.97
CA ALA A 98 3.60 1.71 3.15
C ALA A 98 2.31 0.87 3.18
N PHE A 99 2.43 -0.46 3.17
CA PHE A 99 1.27 -1.36 3.29
C PHE A 99 0.57 -1.20 4.64
N VAL A 100 1.31 -1.25 5.75
CA VAL A 100 0.75 -1.10 7.11
C VAL A 100 0.15 0.30 7.29
N GLY A 101 0.91 1.34 6.92
CA GLY A 101 0.44 2.73 6.95
C GLY A 101 -0.83 2.93 6.14
N GLY A 102 -0.94 2.30 4.96
CA GLY A 102 -2.13 2.36 4.11
C GLY A 102 -3.36 1.76 4.80
N GLY A 103 -3.21 0.61 5.44
CA GLY A 103 -4.29 0.00 6.24
C GLY A 103 -4.74 0.90 7.39
N CYS A 104 -3.78 1.43 8.16
CA CYS A 104 -4.06 2.39 9.23
C CYS A 104 -4.75 3.66 8.71
N SER A 105 -4.31 4.20 7.57
CA SER A 105 -4.94 5.37 6.94
C SER A 105 -6.38 5.10 6.53
N VAL A 106 -6.70 3.93 5.97
CA VAL A 106 -8.09 3.56 5.63
C VAL A 106 -8.95 3.48 6.88
N ILE A 107 -8.47 2.79 7.92
CA ILE A 107 -9.18 2.67 9.21
C ILE A 107 -9.43 4.05 9.82
N LEU A 108 -8.42 4.92 9.88
CA LEU A 108 -8.58 6.28 10.38
C LEU A 108 -9.55 7.10 9.52
N GLY A 109 -9.54 6.93 8.20
CA GLY A 109 -10.45 7.65 7.30
C GLY A 109 -11.92 7.29 7.54
N ILE A 110 -12.19 6.01 7.80
CA ILE A 110 -13.54 5.51 8.11
C ILE A 110 -13.94 5.88 9.55
N TYR A 111 -13.04 5.72 10.52
CA TYR A 111 -13.40 5.79 11.94
C TYR A 111 -13.25 7.20 12.53
N SER A 112 -12.13 7.87 12.25
CA SER A 112 -11.76 9.16 12.84
C SER A 112 -12.00 10.37 11.93
N GLY A 113 -12.25 10.14 10.63
CA GLY A 113 -12.64 11.18 9.70
C GLY A 113 -14.10 11.60 9.89
N SER A 114 -14.48 12.80 9.44
CA SER A 114 -15.89 13.24 9.48
C SER A 114 -16.77 12.53 8.45
N TRP A 115 -16.19 11.92 7.42
CA TRP A 115 -16.94 11.26 6.34
C TRP A 115 -17.58 9.93 6.78
N GLY A 116 -16.82 9.02 7.39
CA GLY A 116 -17.33 7.69 7.75
C GLY A 116 -18.52 7.72 8.73
N PRO A 117 -18.44 8.46 9.87
CA PRO A 117 -19.56 8.64 10.77
C PRO A 117 -20.77 9.29 10.10
N SER A 118 -20.57 10.28 9.22
CA SER A 118 -21.67 11.02 8.58
C SER A 118 -22.38 10.25 7.45
N GLN A 119 -21.74 9.24 6.85
CA GLN A 119 -22.29 8.52 5.70
C GLN A 119 -22.73 7.09 6.01
N LEU A 120 -22.08 6.40 6.94
CA LEU A 120 -22.27 4.96 7.12
C LEU A 120 -23.19 4.62 8.30
N GLY A 121 -23.31 5.51 9.29
CA GLY A 121 -23.88 5.17 10.59
C GLY A 121 -23.04 4.14 11.35
N GLU A 122 -23.27 4.02 12.66
CA GLU A 122 -22.39 3.28 13.58
C GLU A 122 -22.20 1.80 13.19
N ASN A 123 -23.29 1.11 12.84
CA ASN A 123 -23.27 -0.32 12.53
C ASN A 123 -22.43 -0.64 11.27
N LEU A 124 -22.61 0.11 10.19
CA LEU A 124 -21.87 -0.14 8.95
C LEU A 124 -20.41 0.35 9.06
N GLN A 125 -20.19 1.47 9.75
CA GLN A 125 -18.85 1.98 10.05
C GLN A 125 -18.01 0.95 10.83
N PHE A 126 -18.60 0.32 11.85
CA PHE A 126 -17.93 -0.74 12.61
C PHE A 126 -17.63 -1.96 11.75
N LYS A 127 -18.59 -2.43 10.96
CA LYS A 127 -18.42 -3.58 10.06
C LYS A 127 -17.31 -3.33 9.03
N MET A 128 -17.31 -2.18 8.38
CA MET A 128 -16.30 -1.81 7.38
C MET A 128 -14.91 -1.70 8.02
N THR A 129 -14.79 -0.96 9.13
CA THR A 129 -13.53 -0.80 9.85
C THR A 129 -12.95 -2.14 10.28
N SER A 130 -13.78 -3.00 10.88
CA SER A 130 -13.37 -4.33 11.34
C SER A 130 -12.95 -5.24 10.19
N SER A 131 -13.66 -5.18 9.05
CA SER A 131 -13.32 -5.96 7.86
C SER A 131 -11.97 -5.54 7.26
N VAL A 132 -11.72 -4.22 7.16
CA VAL A 132 -10.43 -3.69 6.71
C VAL A 132 -9.31 -4.10 7.66
N ALA A 133 -9.52 -3.94 8.98
CA ALA A 133 -8.55 -4.34 9.99
C ALA A 133 -8.22 -5.84 9.91
N ALA A 134 -9.22 -6.71 9.78
CA ALA A 134 -9.03 -8.14 9.63
C ALA A 134 -8.26 -8.48 8.35
N ALA A 135 -8.64 -7.90 7.20
CA ALA A 135 -7.97 -8.14 5.93
C ALA A 135 -6.48 -7.74 5.95
N TYR A 136 -6.16 -6.54 6.45
CA TYR A 136 -4.77 -6.09 6.58
C TYR A 136 -3.97 -6.94 7.56
N SER A 137 -4.57 -7.31 8.70
CA SER A 137 -3.93 -8.16 9.71
C SER A 137 -3.61 -9.55 9.18
N LEU A 138 -4.55 -10.19 8.47
CA LEU A 138 -4.34 -11.50 7.86
C LEU A 138 -3.26 -11.47 6.78
N LEU A 139 -3.24 -10.44 5.94
CA LEU A 139 -2.20 -10.28 4.91
C LEU A 139 -0.83 -9.99 5.52
N PHE A 140 -0.76 -9.18 6.57
CA PHE A 140 0.47 -8.92 7.31
C PHE A 140 0.98 -10.19 7.99
N LEU A 141 0.11 -10.93 8.68
CA LEU A 141 0.44 -12.22 9.29
C LEU A 141 0.97 -13.20 8.24
N LYS A 142 0.30 -13.31 7.09
CA LYS A 142 0.77 -14.16 5.98
C LYS A 142 2.17 -13.75 5.52
N MET A 143 2.46 -12.45 5.42
CA MET A 143 3.78 -11.94 5.04
C MET A 143 4.86 -12.32 6.06
N VAL A 144 4.57 -12.18 7.35
CA VAL A 144 5.45 -12.52 8.47
C VAL A 144 5.73 -14.03 8.50
N MET A 145 4.69 -14.85 8.47
CA MET A 145 4.81 -16.32 8.46
C MET A 145 5.58 -16.85 7.26
N SER A 146 5.37 -16.29 6.07
CA SER A 146 6.13 -16.63 4.85
C SER A 146 7.62 -16.24 4.92
N SER A 147 8.03 -15.47 5.92
CA SER A 147 9.43 -15.12 6.14
C SER A 147 10.09 -16.06 7.15
N PHE A 148 9.34 -16.58 8.12
CA PHE A 148 9.81 -17.60 9.05
C PHE A 148 10.01 -18.98 8.41
N VAL A 149 9.08 -19.41 7.54
CA VAL A 149 9.19 -20.71 6.84
C VAL A 149 10.47 -20.79 6.00
N VAL A 150 10.84 -19.70 5.32
CA VAL A 150 12.04 -19.64 4.47
C VAL A 150 13.32 -19.71 5.29
N LYS A 151 13.33 -19.12 6.50
CA LYS A 151 14.49 -19.16 7.39
C LYS A 151 14.75 -20.55 7.99
N LYS A 152 13.76 -21.45 7.96
CA LYS A 152 13.87 -22.82 8.49
C LYS A 152 14.37 -23.82 7.45
N SER A 153 14.40 -23.44 6.18
CA SER A 153 14.83 -24.27 5.04
C SER A 153 16.22 -23.93 4.49
N ASP A 154 16.88 -22.93 5.08
CA ASP A 154 18.30 -22.60 4.86
C ASP A 154 19.14 -23.25 5.96
#